data_AF-A0AAJ4AGE4-F1
#
_entry.id   AF-A0AAJ4AGE4-F1
#
_cell.length_a   1.000
_cell.length_b   1.000
_cell.length_c   1.000
_cell.angle_alpha   90.00
_cell.angle_beta   90.00
_cell.angle_gamma   90.00
#
_symmetry.space_group_name_H-M   'P 1'
#
loop_
_entity.id
_entity.type
_entity.pdbx_description
1 polymer ?
#
loop_
_entity_poly.entity_id
_entity_poly.type
_entity_poly.pdbx_seq_one_letter_code
_entity_poly.pdbx_strand_id
1 'polypeptide(L)' 'MDRYCPNCGIEMIDKNHVSICPRNDIGECSYDGYQNTLEQASQEYTILGNEKRLEEAH' A
#
# COMPACT_ATOMS: atom_id res chain seq x y z
N MET A 1 8.25 1.33 13.62
CA MET A 1 9.53 1.02 12.94
C MET A 1 9.14 -0.10 12.01
N ASP A 2 8.84 0.18 10.74
CA ASP A 2 9.82 0.45 9.68
C ASP A 2 9.32 1.54 8.73
N ARG A 3 10.03 2.68 8.68
CA ARG A 3 9.82 3.73 7.67
C ARG A 3 10.89 3.65 6.60
N TYR A 4 11.44 2.47 6.31
CA TYR A 4 12.54 2.33 5.37
C TYR A 4 12.08 1.57 4.13
N CYS A 5 12.49 2.07 2.97
CA CYS A 5 12.17 1.48 1.69
C CYS A 5 12.77 0.06 1.63
N PRO A 6 11.98 -0.99 1.34
CA PRO A 6 12.47 -2.37 1.29
C PRO A 6 13.47 -2.60 0.15
N ASN A 7 13.43 -1.76 -0.90
CA ASN A 7 14.32 -1.88 -2.05
C ASN A 7 15.69 -1.22 -1.81
N CYS A 8 15.74 -0.12 -1.06
CA CYS A 8 16.94 0.71 -1.01
C CYS A 8 17.34 1.15 0.40
N GLY A 9 16.57 0.79 1.43
CA GLY A 9 16.86 1.07 2.84
C GLY A 9 16.85 2.55 3.22
N ILE A 10 16.29 3.44 2.38
CA ILE A 10 16.16 4.87 2.69
C ILE A 10 14.86 5.14 3.41
N GLU A 11 14.89 6.11 4.31
CA GLU A 11 13.70 6.61 4.99
C GLU A 11 12.65 7.10 3.98
N MET A 12 11.47 6.51 4.10
CA MET A 12 10.30 6.77 3.28
C MET A 12 9.57 8.00 3.81
N ILE A 13 8.92 8.69 2.87
CA ILE A 13 8.14 9.90 3.15
C ILE A 13 6.67 9.51 3.17
N ASP A 14 5.95 9.91 4.21
CA ASP A 14 4.49 9.78 4.23
C ASP A 14 3.86 10.91 3.41
N LYS A 15 3.09 10.54 2.39
CA LYS A 15 2.37 11.48 1.55
C LYS A 15 0.94 10.97 1.38
N ASN A 16 -0.01 11.69 1.97
CA ASN A 16 -1.44 11.35 1.89
C ASN A 16 -1.75 9.93 2.41
N HIS A 17 -1.16 9.54 3.56
CA HIS A 17 -1.25 8.19 4.15
C HIS A 17 -0.58 7.07 3.33
N VAL A 18 0.25 7.43 2.35
CA VAL A 18 1.01 6.48 1.54
C VAL A 18 2.50 6.67 1.84
N SER A 19 3.19 5.58 2.14
CA SER A 19 4.66 5.61 2.31
C SER A 19 5.35 5.56 0.95
N ILE A 20 6.05 6.64 0.58
CA ILE A 20 6.70 6.82 -0.72
C ILE A 20 8.23 6.77 -0.56
N CYS A 21 8.93 6.10 -1.48
CA CYS A 21 10.38 6.16 -1.54
C CYS A 21 10.83 7.44 -2.28
N PRO A 22 11.61 8.34 -1.67
CA PRO A 22 12.12 9.54 -2.35
C PRO A 22 13.06 9.20 -3.51
N ARG A 23 13.73 8.03 -3.46
CA ARG A 23 14.58 7.56 -4.55
C ARG A 23 13.79 7.10 -5.78
N ASN A 24 12.49 6.84 -5.64
CA ASN A 24 11.62 6.54 -6.77
C ASN A 24 11.43 7.77 -7.68
N ASP A 25 11.32 8.96 -7.08
CA ASP A 25 11.13 10.22 -7.80
C ASP A 25 12.33 10.56 -8.72
N ILE A 26 13.54 10.24 -8.27
CA ILE A 26 14.79 10.46 -9.02
C ILE A 26 15.22 9.23 -9.87
N GLY A 27 14.42 8.16 -9.92
CA GLY A 27 14.70 6.96 -10.73
C GLY A 27 15.79 6.02 -10.18
N GLU A 28 16.23 6.21 -8.94
CA GLU A 28 17.23 5.37 -8.26
C GLU A 28 16.62 4.20 -7.48
N CYS A 29 15.29 4.14 -7.41
CA CYS A 29 14.56 3.06 -6.77
C CYS A 29 13.28 2.79 -7.58
N SER A 30 12.86 1.53 -7.65
CA SER A 30 11.62 1.11 -8.31
C SER A 30 10.46 0.91 -7.33
N TYR A 31 10.62 1.34 -6.07
CA TYR A 31 9.57 1.20 -5.06
C TYR A 31 8.46 2.22 -5.27
N ASP A 32 7.28 1.76 -5.68
CA ASP A 32 6.08 2.57 -5.79
C ASP A 32 5.11 2.28 -4.63
N GLY A 33 5.00 3.25 -3.71
CA GLY A 33 4.10 3.13 -2.55
C GLY A 33 2.62 3.15 -2.90
N TYR A 34 2.26 3.80 -4.02
CA TYR A 34 0.86 3.93 -4.43
C TYR A 34 0.31 2.60 -4.92
N GLN A 35 1.08 1.84 -5.69
CA GLN A 35 0.73 0.49 -6.12
C GLN A 35 0.41 -0.42 -4.91
N ASN A 36 1.22 -0.36 -3.86
CA ASN A 36 1.01 -1.18 -2.67
C ASN A 36 -0.28 -0.78 -1.92
N THR A 37 -0.58 0.51 -1.81
CA THR A 37 -1.82 0.98 -1.16
C THR A 37 -3.08 0.69 -1.96
N LEU A 38 -3.02 0.73 -3.30
CA LEU A 38 -4.16 0.37 -4.15
C LEU A 38 -4.48 -1.12 -4.03
N GLU A 39 -3.45 -1.98 -3.99
CA GLU A 39 -3.63 -3.41 -3.79
C GLU A 39 -4.24 -3.72 -2.43
N GLN A 40 -3.79 -3.07 -1.35
CA GLN A 40 -4.41 -3.19 -0.02
C GLN A 40 -5.86 -2.71 0.01
N ALA A 41 -6.17 -1.55 -0.58
CA ALA A 41 -7.54 -1.03 -0.63
C ALA A 41 -8.46 -1.96 -1.42
N SER A 42 -7.98 -2.54 -2.53
CA SER A 42 -8.75 -3.52 -3.32
C SER A 42 -9.08 -4.80 -2.55
N GLN A 43 -8.15 -5.24 -1.69
CA GLN A 43 -8.34 -6.40 -0.83
C GLN A 43 -9.36 -6.10 0.27
N GLU A 44 -9.31 -4.91 0.86
CA GLU A 44 -10.26 -4.48 1.89
C GLU A 44 -11.71 -4.42 1.35
N TYR A 45 -11.90 -3.87 0.14
CA TYR A 45 -13.21 -3.89 -0.53
C TYR A 45 -13.71 -5.30 -0.83
N THR A 46 -12.81 -6.21 -1.19
CA THR A 46 -13.16 -7.60 -1.48
C THR A 46 -13.61 -8.34 -0.23
N ILE A 47 -12.91 -8.16 0.90
CA ILE A 47 -13.25 -8.78 2.18
C ILE A 47 -14.65 -8.32 2.65
N LEU A 48 -14.90 -7.00 2.67
CA LEU A 48 -16.21 -6.43 3.01
C LEU A 48 -17.34 -6.93 2.11
N GLY A 49 -17.07 -7.12 0.82
CA GLY A 49 -18.04 -7.67 -0.13
C GLY A 49 -18.37 -9.15 0.11
N ASN A 50 -17.41 -9.92 0.62
CA ASN A 50 -17.60 -11.33 0.94
C ASN A 50 -18.33 -11.53 2.28
N GLU A 51 -18.04 -10.69 3.28
CA GLU A 51 -18.72 -10.72 4.59
C GLU A 51 -20.22 -10.45 4.44
N LYS A 52 -20.60 -9.43 3.65
CA LYS A 52 -22.02 -9.13 3.39
C LYS A 52 -22.78 -10.30 2.75
N ARG A 53 -22.16 -11.04 1.83
CA ARG A 53 -22.80 -12.20 1.19
C ARG A 53 -23.02 -13.38 2.14
N LEU A 54 -22.18 -13.55 3.16
CA LEU A 54 -22.38 -14.59 4.18
C LEU A 54 -23.54 -14.23 5.13
N GLU A 55 -23.70 -12.96 5.49
CA GLU A 55 -24.80 -12.51 6.33
C GLU A 55 -26.17 -12.62 5.64
N GLU A 56 -26.24 -12.38 4.33
CA GLU A 56 -27.48 -12.50 3.55
C GLU A 56 -27.88 -13.97 3.24
N ALA A 57 -27.00 -14.94 3.52
CA ALA A 57 -27.23 -16.35 3.25
C ALA A 57 -27.79 -17.15 4.45
N HIS A 58 -28.10 -16.48 5.57
CA HIS A 58 -28.59 -17.11 6.80
C HIS A 58 -30.06 -16.75 7.10
#